data_AF-A0A7S1ZAE7-F1
#
_entry.id   AF-A0A7S1ZAE7-F1
#
_cell.length_a   1.000
_cell.length_b   1.000
_cell.length_c   1.000
_cell.angle_alpha   90.00
_cell.angle_beta   90.00
_cell.angle_gamma   90.00
#
_symmetry.space_group_name_H-M   'P 1'
#
loop_
_entity.id
_entity.type
_entity.pdbx_description
1 polymer ?
#
loop_
_entity_poly.entity_id
_entity_poly.type
_entity_poly.pdbx_seq_one_letter_code
_entity_poly.pdbx_strand_id
1 'polypeptide(L)'
;VYQSSHSSSHHHLPPCHDTTIIANIIATTLCIIQGKLQVMRIIIMDHFLLITLILQFWKVVSFIPHHHHHSIKLHQPTASTTNVISRKRVITRATTFDEYSPGISTDLAYSDTKLGDETEGPTAKPNDIITVQYSGRLLSNGKQFDAGVISFKLGSGRVIPGWDVGLQGMQIGGQRTLRIPPNLAYGRSGAGGGVIPPNADLEFDCELKGISSGVGAEVMAALGLGLNPRTGVLVVFLLLVSWLSYGVTFPE
;
A
#
# COMPACT_ATOMS: atom_id res chain seq x y z
N VAL A 1 37.01 112.75 -8.74
CA VAL A 1 38.15 111.81 -8.66
C VAL A 1 37.73 110.64 -7.77
N TYR A 2 37.73 109.44 -8.35
CA TYR A 2 37.72 108.08 -7.77
C TYR A 2 37.40 107.88 -6.26
N GLN A 3 36.42 107.01 -5.97
CA GLN A 3 36.69 105.61 -5.62
C GLN A 3 35.40 104.80 -5.46
N SER A 4 35.31 103.70 -6.20
CA SER A 4 34.34 102.62 -6.04
C SER A 4 34.94 101.52 -5.17
N SER A 5 34.32 101.21 -4.04
CA SER A 5 34.66 100.06 -3.19
C SER A 5 33.58 98.98 -3.31
N HIS A 6 33.93 97.84 -3.91
CA HIS A 6 33.14 96.62 -3.88
C HIS A 6 33.03 96.09 -2.45
N SER A 7 31.81 95.83 -1.99
CA SER A 7 31.53 95.04 -0.79
C SER A 7 31.02 93.67 -1.23
N SER A 8 31.75 92.62 -0.90
CA SER A 8 31.44 91.22 -1.23
C SER A 8 30.44 90.65 -0.23
N SER A 9 29.29 90.19 -0.73
CA SER A 9 28.24 89.50 0.03
C SER A 9 28.58 88.02 0.23
N HIS A 10 28.87 87.62 1.48
CA HIS A 10 28.78 86.22 1.90
C HIS A 10 27.55 86.07 2.82
N HIS A 11 26.39 85.77 2.23
CA HIS A 11 25.25 85.27 2.99
C HIS A 11 25.38 83.76 3.18
N HIS A 12 25.61 83.33 4.42
CA HIS A 12 25.36 81.96 4.86
C HIS A 12 23.87 81.65 4.67
N LEU A 13 23.56 80.68 3.81
CA LEU A 13 22.23 80.05 3.75
C LEU A 13 22.08 79.08 4.92
N PRO A 14 20.95 79.09 5.66
CA PRO A 14 20.66 78.10 6.70
C PRO A 14 20.32 76.73 6.09
N PRO A 15 20.55 75.62 6.82
CA PRO A 15 20.37 74.27 6.30
C PRO A 15 18.90 73.95 6.04
N CYS A 16 18.58 73.44 4.85
CA CYS A 16 17.24 73.03 4.41
C CYS A 16 16.72 71.83 5.21
N HIS A 17 15.94 72.11 6.26
CA HIS A 17 15.25 71.12 7.10
C HIS A 17 14.16 70.32 6.33
N ASP A 18 13.62 70.87 5.23
CA ASP A 18 12.51 70.25 4.48
C ASP A 18 12.94 69.11 3.54
N THR A 19 14.17 69.13 3.04
CA THR A 19 14.64 68.11 2.08
C THR A 19 14.84 66.73 2.74
N THR A 20 15.20 66.71 4.02
CA THR A 20 15.45 65.49 4.80
C THR A 20 14.17 64.75 5.15
N ILE A 21 13.07 65.48 5.39
CA ILE A 21 11.76 64.89 5.74
C ILE A 21 11.18 64.17 4.51
N ILE A 22 11.21 64.82 3.35
CA ILE A 22 10.71 64.23 2.10
C ILE A 22 11.54 62.99 1.72
N ALA A 23 12.87 63.05 1.87
CA ALA A 23 13.74 61.90 1.62
C ALA A 23 13.42 60.70 2.53
N ASN A 24 13.14 60.93 3.82
CA ASN A 24 12.79 59.88 4.77
C ASN A 24 11.41 59.25 4.49
N ILE A 25 10.42 60.04 4.07
CA ILE A 25 9.10 59.52 3.67
C ILE A 25 9.21 58.68 2.39
N ILE A 26 10.00 59.10 1.41
CA ILE A 26 10.25 58.33 0.18
C ILE A 26 11.00 57.03 0.52
N ALA A 27 12.03 57.08 1.36
CA ALA A 27 12.79 55.90 1.75
C ALA A 27 11.93 54.86 2.50
N THR A 28 11.07 55.31 3.42
CA THR A 28 10.18 54.42 4.18
C THR A 28 9.08 53.82 3.31
N THR A 29 8.46 54.60 2.42
CA THR A 29 7.47 54.07 1.47
C THR A 29 8.08 53.10 0.48
N LEU A 30 9.28 53.38 -0.06
CA LEU A 30 10.03 52.44 -0.90
C LEU A 30 10.37 51.15 -0.15
N CYS A 31 10.78 51.23 1.12
CA CYS A 31 11.08 50.06 1.96
C CYS A 31 9.83 49.18 2.17
N ILE A 32 8.67 49.78 2.45
CA ILE A 32 7.40 49.06 2.61
C ILE A 32 6.96 48.40 1.28
N ILE A 33 7.12 49.10 0.16
CA ILE A 33 6.81 48.58 -1.17
C ILE A 33 7.73 47.40 -1.52
N GLN A 34 9.04 47.53 -1.29
CA GLN A 34 10.02 46.46 -1.48
C GLN A 34 9.71 45.26 -0.58
N GLY A 35 9.37 45.46 0.69
CA GLY A 35 8.94 44.38 1.60
C GLY A 35 7.69 43.65 1.11
N LYS A 36 6.67 44.37 0.64
CA LYS A 36 5.47 43.76 0.05
C LYS A 36 5.75 43.00 -1.25
N LEU A 37 6.65 43.50 -2.10
CA LEU A 37 7.10 42.82 -3.32
C LEU A 37 7.87 41.53 -3.00
N GLN A 38 8.71 41.53 -1.95
CA GLN A 38 9.42 40.34 -1.49
C GLN A 38 8.46 39.27 -0.95
N VAL A 39 7.49 39.67 -0.12
CA VAL A 39 6.45 38.75 0.39
C VAL A 39 5.60 38.18 -0.75
N MET A 40 5.21 39.00 -1.71
CA MET A 40 4.45 38.53 -2.87
C MET A 40 5.27 37.58 -3.74
N ARG A 41 6.58 37.83 -3.89
CA ARG A 41 7.51 36.95 -4.62
C ARG A 41 7.70 35.60 -3.92
N ILE A 42 7.75 35.58 -2.59
CA ILE A 42 7.83 34.33 -1.80
C ILE A 42 6.55 33.51 -1.96
N ILE A 43 5.37 34.15 -1.87
CA ILE A 43 4.08 33.47 -2.04
C ILE A 43 3.94 32.90 -3.46
N ILE A 44 4.32 33.67 -4.49
CA ILE A 44 4.26 33.21 -5.88
C ILE A 44 5.23 32.04 -6.12
N MET A 45 6.45 32.11 -5.56
CA MET A 45 7.46 31.05 -5.71
C MET A 45 7.06 29.76 -4.98
N ASP A 46 6.40 29.88 -3.82
CA ASP A 46 5.90 28.74 -3.04
C ASP A 46 4.77 28.00 -3.79
N HIS A 47 3.80 28.74 -4.34
CA HIS A 47 2.77 28.13 -5.19
C HIS A 47 3.33 27.50 -6.46
N PHE A 48 4.36 28.10 -7.07
CA PHE A 48 5.01 27.53 -8.25
C PHE A 48 5.75 26.23 -7.90
N LEU A 49 6.44 26.19 -6.76
CA LEU A 49 7.11 24.98 -6.27
C LEU A 49 6.10 23.87 -5.99
N LEU A 50 4.99 24.19 -5.32
CA LEU A 50 3.89 23.27 -5.04
C LEU A 50 3.27 22.70 -6.33
N ILE A 51 2.98 23.57 -7.32
CA ILE A 51 2.44 23.14 -8.62
C ILE A 51 3.44 22.25 -9.35
N THR A 52 4.74 22.59 -9.36
CA THR A 52 5.75 21.73 -9.99
C THR A 52 5.88 20.38 -9.28
N LEU A 53 5.82 20.32 -7.95
CA LEU A 53 5.81 19.07 -7.19
C LEU A 53 4.57 18.23 -7.49
N ILE A 54 3.39 18.83 -7.60
CA ILE A 54 2.15 18.14 -7.99
C ILE A 54 2.27 17.58 -9.41
N LEU A 55 2.87 18.32 -10.35
CA LEU A 55 3.10 17.87 -11.73
C LEU A 55 4.14 16.74 -11.82
N GLN A 56 5.21 16.79 -11.01
CA GLN A 56 6.19 15.71 -10.90
C GLN A 56 5.56 14.46 -10.28
N PHE A 57 4.72 14.64 -9.26
CA PHE A 57 3.97 13.55 -8.62
C PHE A 57 2.98 12.90 -9.59
N TRP A 58 2.23 13.70 -10.38
CA TRP A 58 1.36 13.18 -11.44
C TRP A 58 2.16 12.39 -12.48
N LYS A 59 3.33 12.88 -12.92
CA LYS A 59 4.19 12.14 -13.85
C LYS A 59 4.62 10.76 -13.33
N VAL A 60 4.93 10.66 -12.04
CA VAL A 60 5.30 9.39 -11.40
C VAL A 60 4.10 8.43 -11.32
N VAL A 61 2.92 8.94 -10.96
CA VAL A 61 1.69 8.14 -10.90
C VAL A 61 1.22 7.69 -12.28
N SER A 62 1.38 8.53 -13.31
CA SER A 62 0.98 8.19 -14.70
C SER A 62 1.94 7.22 -15.41
N PHE A 63 3.12 6.95 -14.84
CA PHE A 63 4.11 6.04 -15.41
C PHE A 63 4.07 4.64 -14.78
N ILE A 64 3.03 4.32 -14.00
CA ILE A 64 2.73 2.94 -13.64
C ILE A 64 2.13 2.29 -14.91
N PRO A 65 2.81 1.33 -15.55
CA PRO A 65 2.26 0.66 -16.72
C PRO A 65 1.00 -0.09 -16.27
N HIS A 66 -0.16 0.36 -16.76
CA HIS A 66 -1.37 -0.41 -16.67
C HIS A 66 -1.12 -1.69 -17.49
N HIS A 67 -0.80 -2.78 -16.79
CA HIS A 67 -0.65 -4.09 -17.41
C HIS A 67 -1.99 -4.45 -18.07
N HIS A 68 -2.09 -4.19 -19.37
CA HIS A 68 -3.15 -4.73 -20.20
C HIS A 68 -3.03 -6.26 -20.13
N HIS A 69 -3.98 -6.88 -19.45
CA HIS A 69 -4.24 -8.31 -19.61
C HIS A 69 -4.59 -8.56 -21.08
N HIS A 70 -3.59 -8.99 -21.86
CA HIS A 70 -3.84 -9.60 -23.16
C HIS A 70 -4.63 -10.88 -22.91
N SER A 71 -5.92 -10.83 -23.18
CA SER A 71 -6.77 -12.00 -23.33
C SER A 71 -6.23 -12.82 -24.51
N ILE A 72 -5.43 -13.84 -24.22
CA ILE A 72 -5.12 -14.90 -25.17
C ILE A 72 -6.45 -15.60 -25.45
N LYS A 73 -7.06 -15.34 -26.61
CA LYS A 73 -8.14 -16.18 -27.14
C LYS A 73 -7.54 -17.56 -27.42
N LEU A 74 -7.69 -18.48 -26.48
CA LEU A 74 -7.48 -19.89 -26.75
C LEU A 74 -8.57 -20.35 -27.72
N HIS A 75 -8.15 -20.65 -28.94
CA HIS A 75 -8.89 -21.49 -29.88
C HIS A 75 -9.29 -22.77 -29.14
N GLN A 76 -10.59 -23.10 -29.13
CA GLN A 76 -11.03 -24.43 -28.76
C GLN A 76 -10.47 -25.43 -29.79
N PRO A 77 -9.76 -26.50 -29.38
CA PRO A 77 -9.66 -27.68 -30.21
C PRO A 77 -10.90 -28.54 -29.95
N THR A 78 -11.69 -28.67 -30.99
CA THR A 78 -12.69 -29.73 -31.19
C THR A 78 -12.10 -31.10 -30.85
N ALA A 79 -12.92 -31.93 -30.23
CA ALA A 79 -12.66 -33.34 -29.99
C ALA A 79 -12.19 -34.05 -31.26
N SER A 80 -11.15 -34.90 -31.15
CA SER A 80 -10.99 -36.13 -31.94
C SER A 80 -9.81 -36.97 -31.44
N THR A 81 -10.18 -38.11 -30.86
CA THR A 81 -9.54 -39.44 -30.91
C THR A 81 -8.18 -39.56 -31.59
N THR A 82 -7.14 -40.00 -30.87
CA THR A 82 -6.39 -41.24 -31.20
C THR A 82 -5.37 -41.63 -30.14
N ASN A 83 -5.28 -42.93 -29.91
CA ASN A 83 -4.34 -43.64 -29.03
C ASN A 83 -2.88 -43.43 -29.43
N VAL A 84 -2.01 -43.06 -28.49
CA VAL A 84 -0.58 -43.45 -28.51
C VAL A 84 -0.11 -43.73 -27.08
N ILE A 85 0.14 -45.00 -26.81
CA ILE A 85 0.89 -45.49 -25.65
C ILE A 85 2.37 -45.14 -25.86
N SER A 86 2.95 -44.24 -25.06
CA SER A 86 4.36 -44.32 -24.66
C SER A 86 4.84 -43.24 -23.69
N ARG A 87 5.35 -43.73 -22.54
CA ARG A 87 6.47 -43.22 -21.74
C ARG A 87 6.26 -41.93 -20.92
N LYS A 88 5.81 -42.17 -19.68
CA LYS A 88 6.46 -41.73 -18.42
C LYS A 88 7.09 -40.33 -18.45
N ARG A 89 6.25 -39.30 -18.34
CA ARG A 89 6.59 -38.05 -17.66
C ARG A 89 5.46 -37.81 -16.67
N VAL A 90 5.72 -37.98 -15.38
CA VAL A 90 4.81 -37.55 -14.33
C VAL A 90 4.75 -36.03 -14.44
N ILE A 91 3.75 -35.54 -15.15
CA ILE A 91 3.39 -34.13 -15.22
C ILE A 91 2.44 -33.94 -14.05
N THR A 92 2.92 -33.31 -12.98
CA THR A 92 2.09 -32.75 -11.92
C THR A 92 1.12 -31.77 -12.56
N ARG A 93 -0.09 -32.23 -12.89
CA ARG A 93 -1.21 -31.37 -13.29
C ARG A 93 -1.92 -31.03 -12.00
N ALA A 94 -1.93 -29.76 -11.61
CA ALA A 94 -2.83 -29.29 -10.57
C ALA A 94 -4.25 -29.75 -10.96
N THR A 95 -4.82 -30.68 -10.21
CA THR A 95 -6.18 -31.15 -10.43
C THR A 95 -7.12 -29.99 -10.20
N THR A 96 -8.02 -29.74 -11.16
CA THR A 96 -9.09 -28.76 -10.97
C THR A 96 -9.94 -29.18 -9.76
N PHE A 97 -10.59 -28.23 -9.10
CA PHE A 97 -11.40 -28.51 -7.91
C PHE A 97 -12.43 -29.64 -8.14
N ASP A 98 -12.97 -29.71 -9.35
CA ASP A 98 -13.93 -30.74 -9.79
C ASP A 98 -13.31 -32.13 -10.03
N GLU A 99 -12.00 -32.21 -10.24
CA GLU A 99 -11.26 -33.48 -10.48
C GLU A 99 -10.74 -34.09 -9.16
N TYR A 100 -10.86 -33.38 -8.03
CA TYR A 100 -10.42 -33.90 -6.73
C TYR A 100 -11.19 -35.17 -6.35
N SER A 101 -10.46 -36.25 -6.09
CA SER A 101 -11.02 -37.54 -5.68
C SER A 101 -10.51 -37.93 -4.29
N PRO A 102 -11.41 -38.04 -3.27
CA PRO A 102 -11.03 -38.43 -1.92
C PRO A 102 -10.28 -39.77 -1.89
N GLY A 103 -9.19 -39.84 -1.13
CA GLY A 103 -8.36 -41.03 -0.99
C GLY A 103 -7.42 -41.34 -2.16
N ILE A 104 -7.48 -40.58 -3.27
CA ILE A 104 -6.62 -40.76 -4.44
C ILE A 104 -5.76 -39.52 -4.69
N SER A 105 -6.35 -38.33 -4.60
CA SER A 105 -5.65 -37.07 -4.84
C SER A 105 -4.56 -36.83 -3.79
N THR A 106 -3.36 -36.46 -4.25
CA THR A 106 -2.23 -36.08 -3.38
C THR A 106 -2.00 -34.57 -3.32
N ASP A 107 -2.62 -33.84 -4.25
CA ASP A 107 -2.42 -32.43 -4.45
C ASP A 107 -3.59 -31.64 -3.86
N LEU A 108 -3.28 -30.44 -3.35
CA LEU A 108 -4.28 -29.48 -2.90
C LEU A 108 -5.15 -29.03 -4.08
N ALA A 109 -6.46 -28.98 -3.90
CA ALA A 109 -7.36 -28.32 -4.83
C ALA A 109 -8.09 -27.16 -4.14
N TYR A 110 -8.38 -26.09 -4.87
CA TYR A 110 -9.16 -24.98 -4.34
C TYR A 110 -10.06 -24.35 -5.41
N SER A 111 -11.12 -23.69 -4.95
CA SER A 111 -12.01 -22.89 -5.78
C SER A 111 -12.35 -21.59 -5.06
N ASP A 112 -12.32 -20.48 -5.78
CA ASP A 112 -12.74 -19.18 -5.27
C ASP A 112 -14.25 -19.03 -5.44
N THR A 113 -14.99 -19.04 -4.34
CA THR A 113 -16.45 -18.82 -4.31
C THR A 113 -16.77 -17.34 -4.44
N LYS A 114 -15.94 -16.49 -3.84
CA LYS A 114 -16.04 -15.03 -3.94
C LYS A 114 -14.64 -14.44 -4.06
N LEU A 115 -14.40 -13.64 -5.10
CA LEU A 115 -13.17 -12.86 -5.19
C LEU A 115 -13.21 -11.70 -4.19
N GLY A 116 -12.08 -11.43 -3.56
CA GLY A 116 -11.94 -10.29 -2.65
C GLY A 116 -11.90 -8.97 -3.40
N ASP A 117 -11.88 -7.86 -2.65
CA ASP A 117 -11.82 -6.52 -3.20
C ASP A 117 -10.39 -5.97 -3.06
N GLU A 118 -9.77 -5.63 -4.19
CA GLU A 118 -8.43 -5.04 -4.24
C GLU A 118 -8.36 -3.65 -3.58
N THR A 119 -9.49 -2.96 -3.44
CA THR A 119 -9.57 -1.68 -2.73
C THR A 119 -9.54 -1.85 -1.22
N GLU A 120 -9.88 -3.03 -0.68
CA GLU A 120 -9.88 -3.30 0.76
C GLU A 120 -8.48 -3.57 1.31
N GLY A 121 -7.55 -4.05 0.49
CA GLY A 121 -6.16 -4.24 0.90
C GLY A 121 -5.31 -5.05 -0.08
N PRO A 122 -4.03 -5.27 0.28
CA PRO A 122 -3.12 -6.06 -0.54
C PRO A 122 -3.57 -7.53 -0.58
N THR A 123 -3.07 -8.26 -1.57
CA THR A 123 -3.19 -9.72 -1.62
C THR A 123 -2.32 -10.37 -0.54
N ALA A 124 -2.79 -11.46 0.07
CA ALA A 124 -2.08 -12.25 1.07
C ALA A 124 -0.79 -12.86 0.50
N LYS A 125 0.34 -12.54 1.12
CA LYS A 125 1.67 -13.02 0.75
C LYS A 125 2.32 -13.83 1.88
N PRO A 126 3.31 -14.68 1.57
CA PRO A 126 4.11 -15.33 2.60
C PRO A 126 4.67 -14.31 3.59
N ASN A 127 4.68 -14.68 4.87
CA ASN A 127 5.03 -13.86 6.03
C ASN A 127 4.02 -12.81 6.50
N ASP A 128 2.90 -12.61 5.80
CA ASP A 128 1.83 -11.76 6.31
C ASP A 128 1.11 -12.43 7.49
N ILE A 129 0.63 -11.63 8.44
CA ILE A 129 -0.31 -12.09 9.45
C ILE A 129 -1.71 -11.97 8.86
N ILE A 130 -2.36 -13.09 8.61
CA ILE A 130 -3.70 -13.13 8.03
C ILE A 130 -4.72 -13.55 9.09
N THR A 131 -5.92 -12.98 9.01
CA THR A 131 -7.08 -13.38 9.84
C THR A 131 -8.10 -14.03 8.94
N VAL A 132 -8.43 -15.29 9.22
CA VAL A 132 -9.32 -16.12 8.40
C VAL A 132 -10.47 -16.61 9.26
N GLN A 133 -11.70 -16.41 8.78
CA GLN A 133 -12.87 -17.13 9.27
C GLN A 133 -12.98 -18.43 8.50
N TYR A 134 -13.16 -19.55 9.19
CA TYR A 134 -13.16 -20.86 8.54
C TYR A 134 -14.24 -21.81 9.08
N SER A 135 -14.61 -22.78 8.24
CA SER A 135 -15.37 -23.97 8.62
C SER A 135 -14.73 -25.20 7.99
N GLY A 136 -14.40 -26.20 8.80
CA GLY A 136 -13.75 -27.45 8.38
C GLY A 136 -14.69 -28.65 8.49
N ARG A 137 -14.79 -29.43 7.41
CA ARG A 137 -15.61 -30.65 7.33
C ARG A 137 -14.83 -31.83 6.74
N LEU A 138 -15.21 -33.03 7.15
CA LEU A 138 -14.70 -34.27 6.57
C LEU A 138 -15.30 -34.46 5.18
N LEU A 139 -14.47 -34.70 4.17
CA LEU A 139 -14.95 -34.86 2.80
C LEU A 139 -15.71 -36.19 2.60
N SER A 140 -15.46 -37.19 3.45
CA SER A 140 -16.08 -38.52 3.38
C SER A 140 -17.57 -38.54 3.74
N ASN A 141 -18.00 -37.70 4.67
CA ASN A 141 -19.37 -37.69 5.19
C ASN A 141 -19.97 -36.28 5.35
N GLY A 142 -19.23 -35.23 5.00
CA GLY A 142 -19.63 -33.84 5.14
C GLY A 142 -19.73 -33.34 6.58
N LYS A 143 -19.34 -34.15 7.59
CA LYS A 143 -19.45 -33.78 9.00
C LYS A 143 -18.46 -32.67 9.33
N GLN A 144 -18.99 -31.54 9.80
CA GLN A 144 -18.18 -30.45 10.33
C GLN A 144 -17.49 -30.89 11.61
N PHE A 145 -16.17 -30.64 11.69
CA PHE A 145 -15.35 -30.96 12.87
C PHE A 145 -14.84 -29.72 13.59
N ASP A 146 -14.71 -28.59 12.90
CA ASP A 146 -14.22 -27.34 13.47
C ASP A 146 -14.77 -26.12 12.70
N ALA A 147 -14.87 -24.97 13.36
CA ALA A 147 -15.11 -23.68 12.75
C ALA A 147 -14.74 -22.55 13.72
N GLY A 148 -14.31 -21.43 13.18
CA GLY A 148 -13.95 -20.28 14.00
C GLY A 148 -13.27 -19.18 13.20
N VAL A 149 -12.55 -18.32 13.92
CA VAL A 149 -11.71 -17.27 13.35
C VAL A 149 -10.33 -17.44 13.95
N ILE A 150 -9.30 -17.47 13.11
CA ILE A 150 -7.92 -17.63 13.54
C ILE A 150 -7.03 -16.64 12.80
N SER A 151 -6.05 -16.09 13.53
CA SER A 151 -4.99 -15.25 12.97
C SER A 151 -3.66 -15.98 13.07
N PHE A 152 -2.92 -16.05 11.97
CA PHE A 152 -1.62 -16.71 11.93
C PHE A 152 -0.73 -16.11 10.85
N LYS A 153 0.57 -16.41 10.93
CA LYS A 153 1.56 -15.99 9.93
C LYS A 153 1.57 -16.95 8.75
N LEU A 154 1.22 -16.48 7.57
CA LEU A 154 1.11 -17.30 6.36
C LEU A 154 2.48 -17.82 5.91
N GLY A 155 2.59 -19.13 5.65
CA GLY A 155 3.83 -19.76 5.18
C GLY A 155 4.86 -19.97 6.28
N SER A 156 4.46 -19.91 7.56
CA SER A 156 5.36 -20.11 8.71
C SER A 156 5.41 -21.54 9.23
N GLY A 157 4.62 -22.46 8.66
CA GLY A 157 4.51 -23.84 9.14
C GLY A 157 3.81 -23.97 10.49
N ARG A 158 3.04 -22.96 10.92
CA ARG A 158 2.28 -22.94 12.17
C ARG A 158 0.90 -23.59 12.06
N VAL A 159 0.41 -23.76 10.83
CA VAL A 159 -0.85 -24.41 10.48
C VAL A 159 -0.59 -25.60 9.57
N ILE A 160 -1.63 -26.34 9.19
CA ILE A 160 -1.48 -27.46 8.25
C ILE A 160 -0.90 -26.99 6.91
N PRO A 161 -0.04 -27.79 6.24
CA PRO A 161 0.61 -27.38 4.99
C PRO A 161 -0.36 -26.94 3.88
N GLY A 162 -1.55 -27.55 3.82
CA GLY A 162 -2.58 -27.19 2.84
C GLY A 162 -3.09 -25.76 2.99
N TRP A 163 -3.09 -25.20 4.21
CA TRP A 163 -3.46 -23.80 4.45
C TRP A 163 -2.35 -22.84 4.03
N ASP A 164 -1.10 -23.19 4.36
CA ASP A 164 0.06 -22.37 4.00
C ASP A 164 0.21 -22.19 2.49
N VAL A 165 -0.19 -23.19 1.70
CA VAL A 165 -0.20 -23.11 0.23
C VAL A 165 -1.53 -22.55 -0.29
N GLY A 166 -2.67 -23.01 0.21
CA GLY A 166 -3.98 -22.73 -0.36
C GLY A 166 -4.52 -21.32 -0.14
N LEU A 167 -4.05 -20.62 0.90
CA LEU A 167 -4.51 -19.28 1.24
C LEU A 167 -3.65 -18.16 0.63
N GLN A 168 -2.53 -18.51 -0.01
CA GLN A 168 -1.73 -17.55 -0.75
C GLN A 168 -2.53 -16.97 -1.93
N GLY A 169 -2.32 -15.68 -2.19
CA GLY A 169 -3.00 -15.03 -3.30
C GLY A 169 -4.46 -14.62 -3.03
N MET A 170 -4.99 -14.86 -1.82
CA MET A 170 -6.33 -14.38 -1.45
C MET A 170 -6.33 -12.88 -1.15
N GLN A 171 -7.46 -12.22 -1.42
CA GLN A 171 -7.71 -10.81 -1.08
C GLN A 171 -8.74 -10.71 0.06
N ILE A 172 -8.73 -9.58 0.75
CA ILE A 172 -9.67 -9.32 1.87
C ILE A 172 -11.11 -9.38 1.34
N GLY A 173 -11.99 -10.02 2.11
CA GLY A 173 -13.38 -10.28 1.74
C GLY A 173 -13.58 -11.46 0.77
N GLY A 174 -12.49 -12.07 0.30
CA GLY A 174 -12.53 -13.23 -0.58
C GLY A 174 -12.87 -14.52 0.17
N GLN A 175 -13.64 -15.40 -0.48
CA GLN A 175 -14.05 -16.70 0.02
C GLN A 175 -13.51 -17.81 -0.90
N ARG A 176 -12.84 -18.79 -0.30
CA ARG A 176 -12.20 -19.91 -0.99
C ARG A 176 -12.53 -21.21 -0.30
N THR A 177 -12.89 -22.22 -1.09
CA THR A 177 -13.03 -23.60 -0.61
C THR A 177 -11.77 -24.38 -0.96
N LEU A 178 -11.17 -25.05 0.02
CA LEU A 178 -9.97 -25.88 -0.10
C LEU A 178 -10.34 -27.35 0.10
N ARG A 179 -9.86 -28.24 -0.77
CA ARG A 179 -9.87 -29.70 -0.57
C ARG A 179 -8.44 -30.16 -0.32
N ILE A 180 -8.21 -30.66 0.88
CA ILE A 180 -6.88 -30.92 1.41
C ILE A 180 -6.72 -32.44 1.63
N PRO A 181 -5.79 -33.08 0.91
CA PRO A 181 -5.51 -34.49 1.10
C PRO A 181 -4.73 -34.72 2.40
N PRO A 182 -4.74 -35.95 2.95
CA PRO A 182 -4.19 -36.22 4.27
C PRO A 182 -2.69 -35.89 4.41
N ASN A 183 -1.90 -36.00 3.34
CA ASN A 183 -0.48 -35.62 3.31
C ASN A 183 -0.25 -34.11 3.52
N LEU A 184 -1.24 -33.26 3.26
CA LEU A 184 -1.19 -31.81 3.49
C LEU A 184 -2.05 -31.38 4.69
N ALA A 185 -2.58 -32.33 5.46
CA ALA A 185 -3.43 -32.14 6.63
C ALA A 185 -2.83 -32.87 7.86
N TYR A 186 -3.58 -33.79 8.46
CA TYR A 186 -3.20 -34.51 9.70
C TYR A 186 -2.62 -35.92 9.48
N GLY A 187 -2.48 -36.34 8.22
CA GLY A 187 -1.83 -37.60 7.84
C GLY A 187 -2.41 -38.85 8.50
N ARG A 188 -1.54 -39.83 8.74
CA ARG A 188 -1.89 -41.14 9.33
C ARG A 188 -2.31 -41.05 10.81
N SER A 189 -1.94 -39.98 11.50
CA SER A 189 -2.22 -39.83 12.93
C SER A 189 -3.65 -39.36 13.20
N GLY A 190 -4.27 -38.63 12.27
CA GLY A 190 -5.52 -37.92 12.53
C GLY A 190 -5.34 -36.85 13.62
N ALA A 191 -6.45 -36.36 14.18
CA ALA A 191 -6.42 -35.32 15.22
C ALA A 191 -7.70 -35.28 16.08
N GLY A 192 -7.65 -34.48 17.16
CA GLY A 192 -8.82 -34.18 18.00
C GLY A 192 -9.37 -35.39 18.76
N GLY A 193 -8.51 -36.33 19.20
CA GLY A 193 -8.96 -37.52 19.94
C GLY A 193 -9.84 -38.48 19.12
N GLY A 194 -9.73 -38.45 17.79
CA GLY A 194 -10.52 -39.29 16.88
C GLY A 194 -11.64 -38.55 16.13
N VAL A 195 -11.80 -37.25 16.36
CA VAL A 195 -12.72 -36.41 15.57
C VAL A 195 -12.30 -36.37 14.11
N ILE A 196 -10.99 -36.30 13.84
CA ILE A 196 -10.42 -36.41 12.50
C ILE A 196 -9.74 -37.79 12.40
N PRO A 197 -10.28 -38.71 11.58
CA PRO A 197 -9.71 -40.05 11.46
C PRO A 197 -8.37 -40.04 10.70
N PRO A 198 -7.56 -41.11 10.87
CA PRO A 198 -6.37 -41.34 10.05
C PRO A 198 -6.64 -41.24 8.56
N ASN A 199 -5.74 -40.57 7.82
CA ASN A 199 -5.79 -40.40 6.36
C ASN A 199 -7.09 -39.75 5.86
N ALA A 200 -7.70 -38.87 6.64
CA ALA A 200 -8.89 -38.15 6.22
C ALA A 200 -8.59 -37.04 5.20
N ASP A 201 -9.38 -36.99 4.13
CA ASP A 201 -9.52 -35.82 3.26
C ASP A 201 -10.42 -34.78 3.92
N LEU A 202 -10.00 -33.52 3.87
CA LEU A 202 -10.69 -32.41 4.51
C LEU A 202 -11.16 -31.39 3.47
N GLU A 203 -12.29 -30.75 3.77
CA GLU A 203 -12.75 -29.58 3.04
C GLU A 203 -12.84 -28.39 4.00
N PHE A 204 -12.29 -27.26 3.60
CA PHE A 204 -12.34 -26.01 4.36
C PHE A 204 -12.95 -24.91 3.53
N ASP A 205 -13.98 -24.26 4.07
CA ASP A 205 -14.46 -22.98 3.56
C ASP A 205 -13.79 -21.87 4.35
N CYS A 206 -13.04 -21.00 3.66
CA CYS A 206 -12.24 -19.95 4.26
C CYS A 206 -12.65 -18.58 3.71
N GLU A 207 -12.81 -17.60 4.59
CA GLU A 207 -13.00 -16.20 4.26
C GLU A 207 -11.87 -15.36 4.86
N LEU A 208 -11.19 -14.57 4.02
CA LEU A 208 -10.13 -13.70 4.47
C LEU A 208 -10.72 -12.40 5.05
N LYS A 209 -10.59 -12.21 6.36
CA LYS A 209 -11.13 -11.04 7.08
C LYS A 209 -10.14 -9.87 7.16
N GLY A 210 -8.85 -10.14 7.08
CA GLY A 210 -7.85 -9.08 7.15
C GLY A 210 -6.43 -9.58 6.96
N ILE A 211 -5.56 -8.65 6.57
CA ILE A 211 -4.13 -8.86 6.39
C ILE A 211 -3.39 -7.75 7.13
N SER A 212 -2.52 -8.13 8.05
CA SER A 212 -1.53 -7.26 8.67
C SER A 212 -0.17 -7.63 8.06
N SER A 213 0.27 -6.83 7.09
CA SER A 213 1.54 -7.05 6.39
C SER A 213 2.71 -6.51 7.20
N GLY A 214 3.76 -7.34 7.34
CA GLY A 214 4.88 -7.08 8.23
C GLY A 214 5.66 -5.79 7.92
N VAL A 215 5.72 -5.33 6.68
CA VAL A 215 6.62 -4.21 6.35
C VAL A 215 6.02 -2.84 6.73
N GLY A 216 4.70 -2.67 6.62
CA GLY A 216 4.03 -1.45 7.07
C GLY A 216 3.73 -1.47 8.56
N ALA A 217 3.23 -2.59 9.08
CA ALA A 217 2.88 -2.71 10.49
C ALA A 217 4.10 -2.62 11.42
N GLU A 218 5.27 -3.17 11.04
CA GLU A 218 6.48 -3.08 11.86
C GLU A 218 7.03 -1.66 11.91
N VAL A 219 7.06 -0.92 10.79
CA VAL A 219 7.50 0.49 10.78
C VAL A 219 6.55 1.34 11.63
N MET A 220 5.24 1.11 11.54
CA MET A 220 4.27 1.88 12.31
C MET A 220 4.22 1.49 13.79
N ALA A 221 4.43 0.21 14.12
CA ALA A 221 4.60 -0.26 15.49
C ALA A 221 5.91 0.24 16.11
N ALA A 222 7.02 0.28 15.36
CA ALA A 222 8.29 0.84 15.79
C ALA A 222 8.21 2.35 16.07
N LEU A 223 7.31 3.05 15.38
CA LEU A 223 7.00 4.45 15.64
C LEU A 223 6.00 4.65 16.81
N GLY A 224 5.55 3.58 17.47
CA GLY A 224 4.64 3.65 18.61
C GLY A 224 3.21 4.11 18.27
N LEU A 225 2.89 4.18 16.98
CA LEU A 225 1.58 4.61 16.50
C LEU A 225 0.74 3.35 16.27
N GLY A 226 -0.07 2.97 17.26
CA GLY A 226 -1.06 1.88 17.16
C GLY A 226 -2.22 2.19 16.20
N LEU A 227 -1.93 2.80 15.05
CA LEU A 227 -2.88 3.23 14.05
C LEU A 227 -2.92 2.22 12.89
N ASN A 228 -4.11 2.00 12.35
CA ASN A 228 -4.31 1.31 11.09
C ASN A 228 -3.45 1.94 9.97
N PRO A 229 -2.94 1.15 9.00
CA PRO A 229 -1.98 1.62 8.00
C PRO A 229 -2.49 2.80 7.17
N ARG A 230 -3.81 2.91 6.93
CA ARG A 230 -4.44 4.05 6.24
C ARG A 230 -4.33 5.37 7.01
N THR A 231 -4.65 5.37 8.31
CA THR A 231 -4.53 6.59 9.15
C THR A 231 -3.08 6.90 9.45
N GLY A 232 -2.25 5.86 9.57
CA GLY A 232 -0.82 6.02 9.78
C GLY A 232 -0.13 6.80 8.66
N VAL A 233 -0.38 6.44 7.39
CA VAL A 233 0.17 7.18 6.24
C VAL A 233 -0.30 8.63 6.23
N LEU A 234 -1.59 8.88 6.54
CA LEU A 234 -2.13 10.23 6.63
C LEU A 234 -1.48 11.05 7.74
N VAL A 235 -1.27 10.46 8.93
CA VAL A 235 -0.64 11.14 10.07
C VAL A 235 0.82 11.44 9.78
N VAL A 236 1.58 10.50 9.21
CA VAL A 236 2.97 10.74 8.81
C VAL A 236 3.05 11.83 7.74
N PHE A 237 2.14 11.84 6.76
CA PHE A 237 2.04 12.90 5.76
C PHE A 237 1.73 14.26 6.39
N LEU A 238 0.76 14.34 7.30
CA LEU A 238 0.41 15.57 8.01
C LEU A 238 1.54 16.07 8.91
N LEU A 239 2.27 15.16 9.58
CA LEU A 239 3.45 15.51 10.38
C LEU A 239 4.60 16.01 9.51
N LEU A 240 4.83 15.41 8.34
CA LEU A 240 5.82 15.88 7.37
C LEU A 240 5.47 17.25 6.80
N VAL A 241 4.20 17.46 6.43
CA VAL A 241 3.71 18.77 5.94
C VAL A 241 3.86 19.82 7.04
N SER A 242 3.49 19.50 8.27
CA SER A 242 3.68 20.37 9.43
C SER A 242 5.17 20.69 9.64
N TRP A 243 6.05 19.69 9.65
CA TRP A 243 7.49 19.88 9.82
C TRP A 243 8.11 20.76 8.73
N LEU A 244 7.69 20.58 7.48
CA LEU A 244 8.10 21.43 6.36
C LEU A 244 7.58 22.87 6.50
N SER A 245 6.38 23.07 7.06
CA SER A 245 5.83 24.40 7.32
C SER A 245 6.49 25.12 8.51
N TYR A 246 7.03 24.40 9.49
CA TYR A 246 7.68 24.98 10.68
C TYR A 246 9.21 25.08 10.57
N GLY A 247 9.82 24.48 9.56
CA GLY A 247 11.26 24.20 9.53
C GLY A 247 12.10 25.00 8.55
N VAL A 248 11.93 26.32 8.40
CA VAL A 248 12.99 27.19 7.84
C VAL A 248 12.89 28.62 8.42
N THR A 249 13.25 28.81 9.68
CA THR A 249 13.72 30.11 10.17
C THR A 249 15.20 29.97 10.50
N PHE A 250 16.06 30.35 9.56
CA PHE A 250 17.48 30.55 9.84
C PHE A 250 17.60 31.80 10.73
N PRO A 251 18.20 31.72 11.94
CA PRO A 251 18.64 32.92 12.63
C PRO A 251 19.82 33.51 11.85
N GLU A 252 19.74 34.81 11.56
CA GLU A 252 20.84 35.63 10.99
C GLU A 252 22.08 35.63 11.89
#